data_AF-A0A937ABG3-F1
#
_entry.id   AF-A0A937ABG3-F1
#
_cell.length_a   1.000
_cell.length_b   1.000
_cell.length_c   1.000
_cell.angle_alpha   90.00
_cell.angle_beta   90.00
_cell.angle_gamma   90.00
#
_symmetry.space_group_name_H-M   'P 1'
#
loop_
_entity.id
_entity.type
_entity.pdbx_description
1 polymer ?
#
loop_
_entity_poly.entity_id
_entity_poly.type
_entity_poly.pdbx_seq_one_letter_code
_entity_poly.pdbx_strand_id
1 'polypeptide(L)'
;MSQVLFDYTRQDATGASCTAQAWAKVPEPLTPDQRQSWKERAKALLARHNAVLVAHYYVDGDLQDLALETGGIVSDSLEMARFGRDHAAKTLVVAGVRFMGESAKILSPEKRVLMPDLDATCSLDLGCPADDFARFCDAHPDRKVVVYANTSAAVKARADWMVTSSCALAIVKHLKDQGEKILWAPDRHLGRYIQQQTHADMLMWNGACIVHDEFKGLELDLLKSQHPGAMVLVHPESPESVVKQADVVGSTSQLLNAVVQGNAPAYIVATDNGILHRMRQLAPGKTLIEAPTAGNSATCKSCAHCPWMAMNALQGVVACLENGVGEIHVEEPIRTQALGCIDRMLDFVKRNPTAIQKPGLVPNVGAA
;
A
#
# COMPACT_ATOMS: atom_id res chain seq x y z
N MET A 1 37.46 -29.63 -6.32
CA MET A 1 36.55 -28.57 -6.82
C MET A 1 35.38 -28.54 -5.86
N SER A 2 35.45 -27.68 -4.85
CA SER A 2 34.42 -27.54 -3.82
C SER A 2 33.19 -26.87 -4.42
N GLN A 3 32.11 -27.63 -4.57
CA GLN A 3 30.80 -27.13 -4.93
C GLN A 3 30.30 -26.26 -3.77
N VAL A 4 30.39 -24.95 -3.93
CA VAL A 4 29.75 -24.00 -3.00
C VAL A 4 28.26 -24.01 -3.34
N LEU A 5 27.49 -24.72 -2.52
CA LEU A 5 26.03 -24.62 -2.51
C LEU A 5 25.65 -23.25 -1.91
N PHE A 6 25.11 -22.36 -2.74
CA PHE A 6 24.42 -21.16 -2.29
C PHE A 6 22.97 -21.50 -1.94
N ASP A 7 22.77 -22.41 -0.99
CA ASP A 7 21.48 -22.50 -0.30
C ASP A 7 21.44 -21.35 0.72
N TYR A 8 20.85 -20.23 0.33
CA TYR A 8 20.44 -19.22 1.30
C TYR A 8 19.53 -19.92 2.32
N THR A 9 19.84 -19.75 3.61
CA THR A 9 18.94 -20.14 4.70
C THR A 9 17.54 -19.67 4.36
N ARG A 10 16.59 -20.60 4.22
CA ARG A 10 15.17 -20.26 4.20
C ARG A 10 14.94 -19.28 5.34
N GLN A 11 14.58 -18.04 5.03
CA GLN A 11 14.02 -17.13 6.02
C GLN A 11 12.73 -17.77 6.49
N ASP A 12 12.81 -18.56 7.56
CA ASP A 12 11.66 -19.03 8.29
C ASP A 12 11.02 -17.84 9.01
N ALA A 13 9.78 -18.00 9.44
CA ALA A 13 8.95 -16.93 10.00
C ALA A 13 9.43 -16.42 11.38
N THR A 14 10.70 -16.63 11.73
CA THR A 14 11.36 -16.10 12.94
C THR A 14 11.91 -14.69 12.76
N GLY A 15 11.79 -14.10 11.56
CA GLY A 15 12.14 -12.71 11.29
C GLY A 15 11.31 -11.71 12.11
N ALA A 16 11.92 -10.57 12.47
CA ALA A 16 11.43 -9.54 13.40
C ALA A 16 10.16 -8.77 12.97
N SER A 17 9.37 -9.27 12.01
CA SER A 17 8.15 -8.63 11.53
C SER A 17 6.91 -9.37 12.05
N CYS A 18 6.75 -9.41 13.38
CA CYS A 18 5.47 -9.64 14.03
C CYS A 18 4.84 -8.28 14.36
N THR A 19 3.52 -8.12 14.23
CA THR A 19 2.80 -6.91 14.69
C THR A 19 3.11 -6.57 16.15
N ALA A 20 3.45 -7.57 16.98
CA ALA A 20 3.90 -7.37 18.37
C ALA A 20 5.24 -6.61 18.51
N GLN A 21 6.04 -6.48 17.45
CA GLN A 21 7.32 -5.76 17.42
C GLN A 21 7.28 -4.50 16.53
N ALA A 22 6.14 -4.21 15.89
CA ALA A 22 5.96 -2.97 15.13
C ALA A 22 5.82 -1.81 16.11
N TRP A 23 6.94 -1.18 16.47
CA TRP A 23 6.91 0.06 17.25
C TRP A 23 6.24 1.15 16.42
N ALA A 24 5.17 1.73 16.96
CA ALA A 24 4.46 2.85 16.37
C ALA A 24 4.01 3.82 17.46
N LYS A 25 4.22 5.10 17.21
CA LYS A 25 3.80 6.19 18.09
C LYS A 25 2.45 6.72 17.60
N VAL A 26 1.38 5.99 17.92
CA VAL A 26 0.01 6.42 17.56
C VAL A 26 -0.40 7.59 18.45
N PRO A 27 -0.76 8.76 17.90
CA PRO A 27 -1.23 9.90 18.69
C PRO A 27 -2.51 9.58 19.48
N GLU A 28 -2.70 10.25 20.62
CA GLU A 28 -3.92 10.08 21.40
C GLU A 28 -5.16 10.54 20.60
N PRO A 29 -6.30 9.82 20.71
CA PRO A 29 -7.55 10.21 20.08
C PRO A 29 -8.01 11.60 20.54
N LEU A 30 -8.45 12.42 19.59
CA LEU A 30 -8.97 13.76 19.86
C LEU A 30 -10.45 13.72 20.25
N THR A 31 -10.87 14.62 21.15
CA THR A 31 -12.30 14.91 21.35
C THR A 31 -12.88 15.63 20.13
N PRO A 32 -14.21 15.65 19.93
CA PRO A 32 -14.83 16.35 18.79
C PRO A 32 -14.42 17.82 18.66
N ASP A 33 -14.37 18.57 19.78
CA ASP A 33 -13.98 19.98 19.79
C ASP A 33 -12.50 20.16 19.43
N GLN A 34 -11.62 19.30 19.97
CA GLN A 34 -10.21 19.31 19.64
C GLN A 34 -9.99 18.99 18.16
N ARG A 35 -10.67 17.97 17.64
CA ARG A 35 -10.63 17.59 16.22
C ARG A 35 -10.99 18.77 15.32
N GLN A 36 -12.10 19.45 15.62
CA GLN A 36 -12.53 20.61 14.84
C GLN A 36 -11.46 21.72 14.87
N SER A 37 -10.94 22.03 16.06
CA SER A 37 -9.89 23.04 16.24
C SER A 37 -8.60 22.71 15.48
N TRP A 38 -8.12 21.46 15.57
CA TRP A 38 -6.93 20.99 14.85
C TRP A 38 -7.14 21.01 13.34
N LYS A 39 -8.32 20.61 12.86
CA LYS A 39 -8.66 20.60 11.44
C LYS A 39 -8.71 22.02 10.88
N GLU A 40 -9.34 22.97 11.57
CA GLU A 40 -9.35 24.39 11.18
C GLU A 40 -7.94 24.99 11.13
N ARG A 41 -7.11 24.69 12.14
CA ARG A 41 -5.71 25.12 12.17
C ARG A 41 -4.92 24.55 10.99
N ALA A 42 -5.09 23.26 10.70
CA ALA A 42 -4.45 22.61 9.56
C ALA A 42 -4.86 23.25 8.22
N LYS A 43 -6.16 23.55 8.03
CA LYS A 43 -6.65 24.28 6.83
C LYS A 43 -5.95 25.62 6.65
N ALA A 44 -5.89 26.42 7.72
CA ALA A 44 -5.26 27.73 7.69
C ALA A 44 -3.77 27.64 7.35
N LEU A 45 -3.07 26.64 7.89
CA LEU A 45 -1.65 26.41 7.63
C LEU A 45 -1.39 25.90 6.21
N LEU A 46 -2.21 24.97 5.70
CA LEU A 46 -2.09 24.49 4.32
C LEU A 46 -2.17 25.66 3.33
N ALA A 47 -3.16 26.55 3.52
CA ALA A 47 -3.29 27.77 2.72
C ALA A 47 -2.09 28.71 2.88
N ARG A 48 -1.68 29.01 4.13
CA ARG A 48 -0.56 29.90 4.44
C ARG A 48 0.76 29.46 3.80
N HIS A 49 1.01 28.15 3.77
CA HIS A 49 2.25 27.57 3.28
C HIS A 49 2.20 27.17 1.79
N ASN A 50 1.13 27.52 1.06
CA ASN A 50 0.87 27.04 -0.30
C ASN A 50 1.14 25.53 -0.41
N ALA A 51 0.53 24.80 0.53
CA ALA A 51 0.71 23.37 0.72
C ALA A 51 -0.56 22.62 0.33
N VAL A 52 -0.40 21.43 -0.24
CA VAL A 52 -1.51 20.51 -0.51
C VAL A 52 -1.32 19.22 0.27
N LEU A 53 -2.41 18.70 0.82
CA LEU A 53 -2.42 17.43 1.55
C LEU A 53 -2.84 16.29 0.62
N VAL A 54 -2.01 15.26 0.51
CA VAL A 54 -2.38 14.00 -0.12
C VAL A 54 -2.43 12.92 0.95
N ALA A 55 -3.53 12.17 1.01
CA ALA A 55 -3.77 11.18 2.04
C ALA A 55 -3.98 9.79 1.44
N HIS A 56 -3.36 8.78 2.05
CA HIS A 56 -3.66 7.39 1.70
C HIS A 56 -5.03 6.98 2.25
N TYR A 57 -5.68 6.02 1.61
CA TYR A 57 -6.96 5.48 2.12
C TYR A 57 -6.92 4.89 3.53
N TYR A 58 -5.73 4.57 4.04
CA TYR A 58 -5.54 3.88 5.32
C TYR A 58 -5.23 4.83 6.48
N VAL A 59 -5.03 6.13 6.22
CA VAL A 59 -4.86 7.10 7.32
C VAL A 59 -6.20 7.41 7.97
N ASP A 60 -6.16 8.04 9.14
CA ASP A 60 -7.36 8.43 9.89
C ASP A 60 -8.35 9.25 9.03
N GLY A 61 -9.65 9.04 9.29
CA GLY A 61 -10.73 9.68 8.54
C GLY A 61 -10.68 11.21 8.59
N ASP A 62 -10.18 11.81 9.68
CA ASP A 62 -10.04 13.26 9.80
C ASP A 62 -9.03 13.82 8.77
N LEU A 63 -7.96 13.07 8.49
CA LEU A 63 -6.98 13.44 7.46
C LEU A 63 -7.52 13.22 6.05
N GLN A 64 -8.29 12.15 5.84
CA GLN A 64 -8.97 11.93 4.56
C GLN A 64 -9.92 13.09 4.25
N ASP A 65 -10.73 13.50 5.23
CA ASP A 65 -11.67 14.61 5.08
C ASP A 65 -10.95 15.94 4.90
N LEU A 66 -9.91 16.21 5.69
CA LEU A 66 -9.09 17.41 5.56
C LEU A 66 -8.48 17.52 4.15
N ALA A 67 -7.96 16.42 3.60
CA ALA A 67 -7.37 16.41 2.26
C ALA A 67 -8.40 16.84 1.21
N LEU A 68 -9.60 16.24 1.23
CA LEU A 68 -10.66 16.60 0.27
C LEU A 68 -11.16 18.04 0.45
N GLU A 69 -11.38 18.47 1.70
CA GLU A 69 -11.88 19.81 2.02
C GLU A 69 -10.90 20.94 1.65
N THR A 70 -9.61 20.62 1.51
CA THR A 70 -8.54 21.59 1.20
C THR A 70 -8.03 21.52 -0.23
N GLY A 71 -8.73 20.79 -1.11
CA GLY A 71 -8.36 20.65 -2.52
C GLY A 71 -7.24 19.66 -2.79
N GLY A 72 -6.92 18.81 -1.82
CA GLY A 72 -6.06 17.64 -1.94
C GLY A 72 -6.79 16.40 -2.45
N ILE A 73 -6.21 15.22 -2.20
CA ILE A 73 -6.76 13.94 -2.67
C ILE A 73 -6.62 12.83 -1.62
N VAL A 74 -7.57 11.88 -1.66
CA VAL A 74 -7.49 10.59 -0.95
C VAL A 74 -7.41 9.48 -1.98
N SER A 75 -6.28 8.76 -2.04
CA SER A 75 -6.03 7.77 -3.10
C SER A 75 -4.97 6.73 -2.73
N ASP A 76 -4.72 5.76 -3.62
CA ASP A 76 -3.57 4.85 -3.52
C ASP A 76 -2.26 5.62 -3.77
N SER A 77 -1.14 5.06 -3.31
CA SER A 77 0.17 5.75 -3.27
C SER A 77 0.63 6.37 -4.60
N LEU A 78 0.36 5.69 -5.72
CA LEU A 78 0.79 6.18 -7.03
C LEU A 78 0.00 7.42 -7.46
N GLU A 79 -1.30 7.43 -7.22
CA GLU A 79 -2.16 8.56 -7.59
C GLU A 79 -1.85 9.76 -6.69
N MET A 80 -1.56 9.54 -5.40
CA MET A 80 -1.07 10.58 -4.50
C MET A 80 0.20 11.24 -5.05
N ALA A 81 1.17 10.45 -5.52
CA ALA A 81 2.43 10.97 -6.02
C ALA A 81 2.27 11.69 -7.39
N ARG A 82 1.43 11.17 -8.29
CA ARG A 82 1.08 11.83 -9.57
C ARG A 82 0.37 13.16 -9.32
N PHE A 83 -0.67 13.17 -8.49
CA PHE A 83 -1.38 14.37 -8.10
C PHE A 83 -0.43 15.39 -7.47
N GLY A 84 0.41 14.94 -6.52
CA GLY A 84 1.39 15.79 -5.85
C GLY A 84 2.36 16.47 -6.82
N ARG A 85 2.83 15.76 -7.85
CA ARG A 85 3.67 16.31 -8.92
C ARG A 85 2.94 17.37 -9.74
N ASP A 86 1.74 17.06 -10.19
CA ASP A 86 1.00 17.90 -11.13
C ASP A 86 0.30 19.11 -10.46
N HIS A 87 0.13 19.07 -9.12
CA HIS A 87 -0.50 20.14 -8.36
C HIS A 87 0.36 21.41 -8.26
N ALA A 88 -0.23 22.60 -8.31
CA ALA A 88 0.52 23.87 -8.32
C ALA A 88 1.21 24.24 -6.99
N ALA A 89 0.86 23.57 -5.89
CA ALA A 89 1.44 23.78 -4.57
C ALA A 89 2.96 23.49 -4.58
N LYS A 90 3.72 24.32 -3.85
CA LYS A 90 5.18 24.15 -3.69
C LYS A 90 5.54 23.20 -2.55
N THR A 91 4.60 23.04 -1.61
CA THR A 91 4.73 22.12 -0.49
C THR A 91 3.69 21.01 -0.64
N LEU A 92 4.13 19.77 -0.48
CA LEU A 92 3.28 18.59 -0.50
C LEU A 92 3.36 17.95 0.89
N VAL A 93 2.22 17.81 1.57
CA VAL A 93 2.12 17.04 2.81
C VAL A 93 1.57 15.67 2.44
N VAL A 94 2.35 14.62 2.68
CA VAL A 94 2.00 13.22 2.39
C VAL A 94 1.60 12.55 3.69
N ALA A 95 0.29 12.36 3.90
CA ALA A 95 -0.23 11.55 5.00
C ALA A 95 -0.24 10.07 4.56
N GLY A 96 0.74 9.31 5.06
CA GLY A 96 1.01 7.93 4.67
C GLY A 96 2.30 7.43 5.32
N VAL A 97 3.03 6.55 4.63
CA VAL A 97 4.27 5.96 5.14
C VAL A 97 5.48 6.36 4.29
N ARG A 98 6.69 6.16 4.81
CA ARG A 98 7.94 6.77 4.35
C ARG A 98 8.20 6.60 2.86
N PHE A 99 8.07 5.39 2.33
CA PHE A 99 8.28 5.15 0.90
C PHE A 99 7.33 5.95 0.00
N MET A 100 6.14 6.33 0.49
CA MET A 100 5.20 7.16 -0.26
C MET A 100 5.70 8.61 -0.33
N GLY A 101 6.21 9.14 0.79
CA GLY A 101 6.89 10.43 0.81
C GLY A 101 8.13 10.45 -0.08
N GLU A 102 8.93 9.39 -0.04
CA GLU A 102 10.10 9.23 -0.92
C GLU A 102 9.69 9.17 -2.40
N SER A 103 8.64 8.44 -2.74
CA SER A 103 8.12 8.36 -4.11
C SER A 103 7.62 9.72 -4.61
N ALA A 104 6.95 10.48 -3.75
CA ALA A 104 6.54 11.84 -4.06
C ALA A 104 7.75 12.78 -4.25
N LYS A 105 8.80 12.66 -3.42
CA LYS A 105 10.03 13.44 -3.56
C LYS A 105 10.83 13.06 -4.82
N ILE A 106 10.81 11.79 -5.22
CA ILE A 106 11.41 11.33 -6.48
C ILE A 106 10.72 11.98 -7.68
N LEU A 107 9.39 12.04 -7.68
CA LEU A 107 8.59 12.61 -8.77
C LEU A 107 8.49 14.14 -8.73
N SER A 108 8.85 14.79 -7.62
CA SER A 108 8.78 16.25 -7.43
C SER A 108 10.02 16.77 -6.70
N PRO A 109 11.21 16.63 -7.30
CA PRO A 109 12.48 16.98 -6.64
C PRO A 109 12.54 18.45 -6.20
N GLU A 110 11.87 19.34 -6.93
CA GLU A 110 11.79 20.77 -6.66
C GLU A 110 10.83 21.16 -5.53
N LYS A 111 9.90 20.26 -5.16
CA LYS A 111 8.91 20.54 -4.12
C LYS A 111 9.44 20.18 -2.74
N ARG A 112 8.95 20.91 -1.75
CA ARG A 112 9.11 20.53 -0.36
C ARG A 112 8.11 19.43 -0.04
N VAL A 113 8.59 18.24 0.34
CA VAL A 113 7.73 17.10 0.67
C VAL A 113 7.83 16.84 2.16
N LEU A 114 6.70 16.95 2.86
CA LEU A 114 6.58 16.75 4.30
C LEU A 114 5.75 15.51 4.59
N MET A 115 6.09 14.81 5.67
CA MET A 115 5.29 13.74 6.24
C MET A 115 4.97 14.04 7.71
N PRO A 116 3.73 13.81 8.17
CA PRO A 116 3.33 14.03 9.57
C PRO A 116 4.24 13.35 10.60
N ASP A 117 4.75 12.17 10.26
CA ASP A 117 5.71 11.42 11.07
C ASP A 117 6.67 10.65 10.15
N LEU A 118 7.98 10.82 10.32
CA LEU A 118 9.01 10.15 9.50
C LEU A 118 9.28 8.71 9.94
N ASP A 119 8.86 8.34 11.15
CA ASP A 119 8.94 6.98 11.66
C ASP A 119 7.76 6.11 11.15
N ALA A 120 6.75 6.73 10.53
CA ALA A 120 5.67 6.02 9.84
C ALA A 120 6.23 5.26 8.62
N THR A 121 6.59 4.00 8.82
CA THR A 121 7.23 3.14 7.81
C THR A 121 6.32 1.99 7.37
N CYS A 122 6.85 1.00 6.67
CA CYS A 122 6.10 -0.16 6.19
C CYS A 122 6.90 -1.44 6.45
N SER A 123 6.23 -2.49 6.92
CA SER A 123 6.84 -3.81 7.12
C SER A 123 7.46 -4.38 5.85
N LEU A 124 6.86 -4.11 4.69
CA LEU A 124 7.39 -4.52 3.38
C LEU A 124 8.68 -3.80 3.00
N ASP A 125 8.81 -2.53 3.39
CA ASP A 125 10.00 -1.74 3.17
C ASP A 125 11.12 -2.16 4.12
N LEU A 126 10.82 -2.22 5.44
CA LEU A 126 11.76 -2.69 6.46
C LEU A 126 12.22 -4.13 6.21
N GLY A 127 11.32 -4.98 5.71
CA GLY A 127 11.59 -6.38 5.36
C GLY A 127 12.41 -6.54 4.08
N CYS A 128 12.76 -5.46 3.38
CA CYS A 128 13.57 -5.47 2.16
C CYS A 128 14.74 -4.46 2.26
N PRO A 129 15.74 -4.69 3.13
CA PRO A 129 16.89 -3.80 3.25
C PRO A 129 17.66 -3.68 1.93
N ALA A 130 18.05 -2.46 1.56
CA ALA A 130 18.63 -2.16 0.25
C ALA A 130 19.91 -2.97 -0.05
N ASP A 131 20.80 -3.13 0.93
CA ASP A 131 22.06 -3.88 0.76
C ASP A 131 21.80 -5.38 0.54
N ASP A 132 20.84 -5.95 1.28
CA ASP A 132 20.48 -7.35 1.17
C ASP A 132 19.77 -7.62 -0.16
N PHE A 133 18.88 -6.70 -0.57
CA PHE A 133 18.22 -6.76 -1.86
C PHE A 133 19.19 -6.61 -3.02
N ALA A 134 20.20 -5.73 -2.91
CA ALA A 134 21.24 -5.58 -3.91
C ALA A 134 22.03 -6.89 -4.11
N ARG A 135 22.47 -7.53 -3.01
CA ARG A 135 23.14 -8.84 -3.07
C ARG A 135 22.24 -9.92 -3.69
N PHE A 136 20.94 -9.90 -3.39
CA PHE A 136 19.98 -10.81 -4.00
C PHE A 136 19.84 -10.58 -5.51
N CYS A 137 19.85 -9.33 -5.97
CA CYS A 137 19.86 -9.00 -7.40
C CYS A 137 21.18 -9.43 -8.07
N ASP A 138 22.34 -9.16 -7.44
CA ASP A 138 23.67 -9.53 -7.96
C ASP A 138 23.84 -11.05 -8.12
N ALA A 139 23.21 -11.84 -7.25
CA ALA A 139 23.20 -13.29 -7.35
C ALA A 139 22.33 -13.83 -8.51
N HIS A 140 21.47 -12.99 -9.10
CA HIS A 140 20.52 -13.40 -10.15
C HIS A 140 20.49 -12.38 -11.31
N PRO A 141 21.62 -12.16 -12.00
CA PRO A 141 21.73 -11.15 -13.05
C PRO A 141 20.93 -11.50 -14.32
N ASP A 142 20.42 -12.73 -14.45
CA ASP A 142 19.60 -13.19 -15.58
C ASP A 142 18.12 -12.81 -15.47
N ARG A 143 17.73 -12.04 -14.44
CA ARG A 143 16.33 -11.70 -14.14
C ARG A 143 16.09 -10.19 -14.18
N LYS A 144 14.93 -9.79 -14.71
CA LYS A 144 14.41 -8.42 -14.58
C LYS A 144 13.92 -8.17 -13.17
N VAL A 145 14.41 -7.09 -12.57
CA VAL A 145 14.10 -6.70 -11.21
C VAL A 145 12.81 -5.89 -11.19
N VAL A 146 11.73 -6.49 -10.68
CA VAL A 146 10.42 -5.85 -10.55
C VAL A 146 10.12 -5.69 -9.05
N VAL A 147 10.00 -4.44 -8.60
CA VAL A 147 9.69 -4.12 -7.22
C VAL A 147 8.29 -3.52 -7.08
N TYR A 148 7.60 -3.89 -6.01
CA TYR A 148 6.38 -3.23 -5.61
C TYR A 148 6.69 -1.82 -5.08
N ALA A 149 5.73 -0.90 -5.21
CA ALA A 149 5.84 0.48 -4.73
C ALA A 149 6.21 0.59 -3.25
N ASN A 150 5.84 -0.41 -2.44
CA ASN A 150 6.07 -0.49 -1.00
C ASN A 150 7.51 -0.90 -0.66
N THR A 151 8.48 -0.13 -1.16
CA THR A 151 9.93 -0.31 -1.01
C THR A 151 10.62 1.04 -0.95
N SER A 152 11.77 1.15 -0.28
CA SER A 152 12.54 2.40 -0.19
C SER A 152 13.01 2.93 -1.55
N ALA A 153 13.36 4.22 -1.59
CA ALA A 153 14.00 4.84 -2.74
C ALA A 153 15.27 4.08 -3.20
N ALA A 154 16.05 3.55 -2.26
CA ALA A 154 17.28 2.79 -2.56
C ALA A 154 16.97 1.44 -3.24
N VAL A 155 15.93 0.74 -2.81
CA VAL A 155 15.47 -0.49 -3.49
C VAL A 155 14.93 -0.16 -4.88
N LYS A 156 14.15 0.92 -5.03
CA LYS A 156 13.68 1.39 -6.34
C LYS A 156 14.82 1.75 -7.29
N ALA A 157 15.90 2.34 -6.78
CA ALA A 157 17.09 2.68 -7.56
C ALA A 157 17.79 1.46 -8.15
N ARG A 158 17.61 0.28 -7.55
CA ARG A 158 18.14 -1.00 -8.03
C ARG A 158 17.22 -1.71 -9.03
N ALA A 159 15.97 -1.26 -9.19
CA ALA A 159 14.95 -1.99 -9.93
C ALA A 159 14.87 -1.60 -11.42
N ASP A 160 14.50 -2.57 -12.27
CA ASP A 160 14.11 -2.31 -13.66
C ASP A 160 12.66 -1.80 -13.72
N TRP A 161 11.77 -2.25 -12.86
CA TRP A 161 10.37 -1.82 -12.87
C TRP A 161 9.87 -1.60 -11.46
N MET A 162 9.13 -0.50 -11.25
CA MET A 162 8.22 -0.41 -10.11
C MET A 162 6.82 -0.87 -10.57
N VAL A 163 6.03 -1.45 -9.68
CA VAL A 163 4.61 -1.71 -9.94
C VAL A 163 3.76 -1.30 -8.73
N THR A 164 2.45 -1.13 -8.94
CA THR A 164 1.44 -1.11 -7.89
C THR A 164 0.56 -2.35 -7.99
N SER A 165 -0.23 -2.66 -6.96
CA SER A 165 -1.18 -3.78 -6.97
C SER A 165 -2.20 -3.67 -8.11
N SER A 166 -2.48 -2.46 -8.59
CA SER A 166 -3.40 -2.20 -9.71
C SER A 166 -2.84 -2.50 -11.11
N CYS A 167 -1.51 -2.50 -11.31
CA CYS A 167 -0.89 -2.72 -12.63
C CYS A 167 0.10 -3.90 -12.68
N ALA A 168 0.41 -4.51 -11.53
CA ALA A 168 1.42 -5.56 -11.42
C ALA A 168 1.15 -6.74 -12.37
N LEU A 169 -0.09 -7.23 -12.45
CA LEU A 169 -0.47 -8.34 -13.33
C LEU A 169 -0.18 -8.03 -14.81
N ALA A 170 -0.52 -6.82 -15.25
CA ALA A 170 -0.36 -6.45 -16.65
C ALA A 170 1.11 -6.23 -17.03
N ILE A 171 1.90 -5.62 -16.15
CA ILE A 171 3.34 -5.42 -16.37
C ILE A 171 4.07 -6.77 -16.36
N VAL A 172 3.78 -7.63 -15.38
CA VAL A 172 4.42 -8.95 -15.30
C VAL A 172 4.02 -9.83 -16.48
N LYS A 173 2.76 -9.80 -16.91
CA LYS A 173 2.34 -10.48 -18.14
C LYS A 173 3.09 -9.94 -19.37
N HIS A 174 3.24 -8.62 -19.50
CA HIS A 174 3.98 -8.01 -20.60
C HIS A 174 5.45 -8.46 -20.65
N LEU A 175 6.12 -8.49 -19.49
CA LEU A 175 7.51 -8.96 -19.39
C LEU A 175 7.62 -10.45 -19.72
N LYS A 176 6.68 -11.26 -19.23
CA LYS A 176 6.60 -12.68 -19.59
C LYS A 176 6.44 -12.86 -21.09
N ASP A 177 5.54 -12.11 -21.74
CA ASP A 177 5.29 -12.20 -23.18
C ASP A 177 6.53 -11.80 -24.00
N GLN A 178 7.49 -11.09 -23.40
CA GLN A 178 8.81 -10.78 -23.96
C GLN A 178 9.88 -11.84 -23.66
N GLY A 179 9.53 -12.90 -22.92
CA GLY A 179 10.46 -13.97 -22.52
C GLY A 179 11.33 -13.62 -21.31
N GLU A 180 11.02 -12.55 -20.57
CA GLU A 180 11.79 -12.13 -19.41
C GLU A 180 11.50 -13.01 -18.19
N LYS A 181 12.56 -13.39 -17.46
CA LYS A 181 12.44 -13.96 -16.11
C LYS A 181 12.44 -12.82 -15.10
N ILE A 182 11.71 -12.99 -14.01
CA ILE A 182 11.46 -11.90 -13.05
C ILE A 182 12.09 -12.23 -11.70
N LEU A 183 12.71 -11.24 -11.09
CA LEU A 183 13.00 -11.16 -9.67
C LEU A 183 11.98 -10.19 -9.07
N TRP A 184 11.23 -10.66 -8.09
CA TRP A 184 10.11 -9.95 -7.49
C TRP A 184 10.39 -9.60 -6.03
N ALA A 185 10.07 -8.36 -5.64
CA ALA A 185 10.13 -7.94 -4.24
C ALA A 185 9.08 -6.87 -3.90
N PRO A 186 8.74 -6.67 -2.61
CA PRO A 186 9.17 -7.47 -1.47
C PRO A 186 8.09 -8.46 -1.01
N ASP A 187 6.83 -8.29 -1.44
CA ASP A 187 5.68 -9.00 -0.88
C ASP A 187 5.48 -10.38 -1.53
N ARG A 188 5.64 -11.46 -0.76
CA ARG A 188 5.52 -12.84 -1.24
C ARG A 188 4.09 -13.23 -1.62
N HIS A 189 3.07 -12.61 -1.04
CA HIS A 189 1.67 -12.97 -1.29
C HIS A 189 1.19 -12.39 -2.62
N LEU A 190 1.45 -11.10 -2.84
CA LEU A 190 1.25 -10.43 -4.12
C LEU A 190 2.11 -11.09 -5.19
N GLY A 191 3.36 -11.43 -4.88
CA GLY A 191 4.24 -12.19 -5.77
C GLY A 191 3.65 -13.53 -6.20
N ARG A 192 3.15 -14.31 -5.24
CA ARG A 192 2.48 -15.59 -5.51
C ARG A 192 1.20 -15.40 -6.32
N TYR A 193 0.38 -14.41 -5.98
CA TYR A 193 -0.83 -14.08 -6.71
C TYR A 193 -0.50 -13.76 -8.18
N ILE A 194 0.48 -12.89 -8.42
CA ILE A 194 0.94 -12.55 -9.78
C ILE A 194 1.45 -13.80 -10.50
N GLN A 195 2.28 -14.62 -9.85
CA GLN A 195 2.82 -15.84 -10.44
C GLN A 195 1.70 -16.81 -10.84
N GLN A 196 0.67 -16.98 -10.00
CA GLN A 196 -0.48 -17.83 -10.29
C GLN A 196 -1.33 -17.31 -11.46
N GLN A 197 -1.57 -15.99 -11.51
CA GLN A 197 -2.40 -15.37 -12.54
C GLN A 197 -1.70 -15.25 -13.90
N THR A 198 -0.38 -15.08 -13.91
CA THR A 198 0.40 -14.84 -15.13
C THR A 198 1.18 -16.07 -15.61
N HIS A 199 1.45 -17.02 -14.71
CA HIS A 199 2.38 -18.14 -14.93
C HIS A 199 3.77 -17.67 -15.39
N ALA A 200 4.27 -16.55 -14.86
CA ALA A 200 5.62 -16.05 -15.13
C ALA A 200 6.69 -16.80 -14.30
N ASP A 201 7.91 -16.91 -14.83
CA ASP A 201 9.07 -17.39 -14.06
C ASP A 201 9.50 -16.28 -13.10
N MET A 202 9.15 -16.44 -11.82
CA MET A 202 9.38 -15.46 -10.76
C MET A 202 10.22 -16.06 -9.64
N LEU A 203 11.31 -15.37 -9.31
CA LEU A 203 12.09 -15.57 -8.09
C LEU A 203 11.66 -14.49 -7.09
N MET A 204 11.19 -14.90 -5.91
CA MET A 204 10.54 -13.99 -4.96
C MET A 204 11.40 -13.68 -3.74
N TRP A 205 11.44 -12.41 -3.35
CA TRP A 205 11.78 -11.98 -2.00
C TRP A 205 10.69 -12.41 -1.01
N ASN A 206 11.07 -12.68 0.24
CA ASN A 206 10.19 -13.31 1.23
C ASN A 206 9.63 -12.34 2.28
N GLY A 207 9.31 -11.10 1.90
CA GLY A 207 8.62 -10.14 2.75
C GLY A 207 7.11 -10.36 2.76
N ALA A 208 6.41 -9.78 3.74
CA ALA A 208 4.95 -9.77 3.79
C ALA A 208 4.44 -8.54 4.56
N CYS A 209 3.26 -8.06 4.19
CA CYS A 209 2.57 -7.03 4.97
C CYS A 209 2.03 -7.61 6.28
N ILE A 210 2.45 -7.04 7.41
CA ILE A 210 2.02 -7.49 8.74
C ILE A 210 0.50 -7.39 8.97
N VAL A 211 -0.20 -6.51 8.24
CA VAL A 211 -1.66 -6.38 8.35
C VAL A 211 -2.35 -7.49 7.56
N HIS A 212 -1.99 -7.66 6.29
CA HIS A 212 -2.65 -8.64 5.42
C HIS A 212 -2.28 -10.09 5.74
N ASP A 213 -1.07 -10.36 6.24
CA ASP A 213 -0.62 -11.70 6.66
C ASP A 213 -1.39 -12.24 7.88
N GLU A 214 -2.05 -11.36 8.65
CA GLU A 214 -2.86 -11.74 9.81
C GLU A 214 -4.23 -12.32 9.45
N PHE A 215 -4.76 -12.06 8.25
CA PHE A 215 -6.04 -12.64 7.83
C PHE A 215 -5.96 -14.17 7.78
N LYS A 216 -6.95 -14.84 8.37
CA LYS A 216 -7.02 -16.31 8.42
C LYS A 216 -8.21 -16.82 7.62
N GLY A 217 -7.96 -17.75 6.71
CA GLY A 217 -9.00 -18.32 5.86
C GLY A 217 -10.16 -18.95 6.64
N LEU A 218 -9.87 -19.68 7.73
CA LEU A 218 -10.93 -20.29 8.54
C LEU A 218 -11.85 -19.25 9.19
N GLU A 219 -11.28 -18.18 9.75
CA GLU A 219 -12.06 -17.11 10.38
C GLU A 219 -12.91 -16.36 9.34
N LEU A 220 -12.36 -16.14 8.14
CA LEU A 220 -13.11 -15.53 7.04
C LEU A 220 -14.29 -16.42 6.58
N ASP A 221 -14.09 -17.73 6.52
CA ASP A 221 -15.14 -18.69 6.15
C ASP A 221 -16.28 -18.70 7.19
N LEU A 222 -15.93 -18.67 8.48
CA LEU A 222 -16.89 -18.53 9.58
C LEU A 222 -17.67 -17.21 9.47
N LEU A 223 -16.99 -16.09 9.21
CA LEU A 223 -17.66 -14.80 9.02
C LEU A 223 -18.58 -14.81 7.78
N LYS A 224 -18.15 -15.41 6.68
CA LYS A 224 -18.95 -15.55 5.45
C LYS A 224 -20.23 -16.34 5.72
N SER A 225 -20.15 -17.40 6.52
CA SER A 225 -21.32 -18.20 6.93
C SER A 225 -22.35 -17.40 7.75
N GLN A 226 -21.90 -16.41 8.52
CA GLN A 226 -22.76 -15.49 9.30
C GLN A 226 -23.39 -14.40 8.42
N HIS A 227 -22.84 -14.16 7.23
CA HIS A 227 -23.28 -13.10 6.30
C HIS A 227 -23.41 -13.65 4.86
N PRO A 228 -24.34 -14.58 4.59
CA PRO A 228 -24.42 -15.29 3.30
C PRO A 228 -24.75 -14.40 2.08
N GLY A 229 -25.20 -13.16 2.30
CA GLY A 229 -25.44 -12.16 1.25
C GLY A 229 -24.31 -11.13 1.09
N ALA A 230 -23.21 -11.26 1.83
CA ALA A 230 -22.09 -10.34 1.74
C ALA A 230 -21.08 -10.78 0.68
N MET A 231 -20.61 -9.82 -0.13
CA MET A 231 -19.48 -10.04 -1.03
C MET A 231 -18.15 -9.91 -0.30
N VAL A 232 -17.20 -10.79 -0.60
CA VAL A 232 -15.87 -10.81 0.00
C VAL A 232 -14.87 -10.10 -0.90
N LEU A 233 -14.28 -9.01 -0.39
CA LEU A 233 -13.30 -8.17 -1.08
C LEU A 233 -11.93 -8.36 -0.42
N VAL A 234 -10.92 -8.80 -1.17
CA VAL A 234 -9.61 -9.17 -0.60
C VAL A 234 -8.47 -8.44 -1.30
N HIS A 235 -7.55 -7.87 -0.53
CA HIS A 235 -6.31 -7.34 -1.10
C HIS A 235 -5.34 -8.49 -1.47
N PRO A 236 -4.62 -8.45 -2.61
CA PRO A 236 -3.73 -9.54 -3.04
C PRO A 236 -2.48 -9.73 -2.17
N GLU A 237 -2.24 -8.86 -1.18
CA GLU A 237 -1.21 -9.06 -0.13
C GLU A 237 -1.65 -10.07 0.93
N SER A 238 -2.90 -10.55 0.89
CA SER A 238 -3.41 -11.54 1.83
C SER A 238 -2.97 -12.96 1.50
N PRO A 239 -2.90 -13.88 2.49
CA PRO A 239 -2.61 -15.28 2.26
C PRO A 239 -3.54 -15.94 1.25
N GLU A 240 -3.03 -16.92 0.51
CA GLU A 240 -3.78 -17.64 -0.53
C GLU A 240 -5.10 -18.24 -0.03
N SER A 241 -5.16 -18.72 1.22
CA SER A 241 -6.38 -19.26 1.82
C SER A 241 -7.49 -18.21 2.00
N VAL A 242 -7.14 -16.93 2.05
CA VAL A 242 -8.05 -15.78 2.14
C VAL A 242 -8.42 -15.32 0.72
N VAL A 243 -7.42 -15.18 -0.16
CA VAL A 243 -7.63 -14.79 -1.57
C VAL A 243 -8.57 -15.75 -2.29
N LYS A 244 -8.49 -17.06 -2.02
CA LYS A 244 -9.38 -18.09 -2.58
C LYS A 244 -10.84 -17.99 -2.15
N GLN A 245 -11.19 -17.12 -1.20
CA GLN A 245 -12.57 -16.92 -0.75
C GLN A 245 -13.19 -15.63 -1.30
N ALA A 246 -12.39 -14.84 -2.02
CA ALA A 246 -12.76 -13.52 -2.52
C ALA A 246 -13.71 -13.59 -3.72
N ASP A 247 -14.75 -12.75 -3.71
CA ASP A 247 -15.52 -12.42 -4.89
C ASP A 247 -14.77 -11.40 -5.77
N VAL A 248 -13.98 -10.52 -5.14
CA VAL A 248 -13.12 -9.53 -5.82
C VAL A 248 -11.75 -9.49 -5.15
N VAL A 249 -10.70 -9.57 -5.96
CA VAL A 249 -9.31 -9.37 -5.54
C VAL A 249 -8.76 -8.11 -6.21
N GLY A 250 -8.17 -7.19 -5.46
CA GLY A 250 -7.60 -5.97 -6.04
C GLY A 250 -6.95 -5.01 -5.05
N SER A 251 -6.33 -3.98 -5.60
CA SER A 251 -5.84 -2.78 -4.90
C SER A 251 -6.94 -2.06 -4.14
N THR A 252 -6.56 -1.18 -3.20
CA THR A 252 -7.53 -0.43 -2.38
C THR A 252 -8.58 0.31 -3.20
N SER A 253 -8.17 1.04 -4.25
CA SER A 253 -9.12 1.73 -5.14
C SER A 253 -10.03 0.75 -5.90
N GLN A 254 -9.54 -0.42 -6.29
CA GLN A 254 -10.37 -1.47 -6.92
C GLN A 254 -11.41 -2.03 -5.94
N LEU A 255 -11.03 -2.26 -4.68
CA LEU A 255 -11.98 -2.71 -3.64
C LEU A 255 -13.03 -1.63 -3.34
N LEU A 256 -12.60 -0.36 -3.22
CA LEU A 256 -13.52 0.78 -3.06
C LEU A 256 -14.52 0.86 -4.23
N ASN A 257 -14.04 0.75 -5.46
CA ASN A 257 -14.88 0.78 -6.64
C ASN A 257 -15.85 -0.42 -6.69
N ALA A 258 -15.43 -1.60 -6.25
CA ALA A 258 -16.31 -2.77 -6.13
C ALA A 258 -17.45 -2.53 -5.13
N VAL A 259 -17.16 -1.88 -3.99
CA VAL A 259 -18.20 -1.47 -3.04
C VAL A 259 -19.13 -0.42 -3.67
N VAL A 260 -18.60 0.62 -4.29
CA VAL A 260 -19.41 1.74 -4.82
C VAL A 260 -20.31 1.27 -5.96
N GLN A 261 -19.78 0.52 -6.91
CA GLN A 261 -20.48 0.08 -8.13
C GLN A 261 -21.29 -1.21 -7.94
N GLY A 262 -20.96 -2.01 -6.93
CA GLY A 262 -21.64 -3.28 -6.66
C GLY A 262 -23.06 -3.11 -6.14
N ASN A 263 -23.89 -4.15 -6.27
CA ASN A 263 -25.29 -4.13 -5.83
C ASN A 263 -25.54 -4.97 -4.56
N ALA A 264 -24.50 -5.62 -4.02
CA ALA A 264 -24.66 -6.40 -2.79
C ALA A 264 -25.02 -5.49 -1.61
N PRO A 265 -25.86 -5.96 -0.67
CA PRO A 265 -26.26 -5.20 0.50
C PRO A 265 -25.14 -5.13 1.56
N ALA A 266 -24.20 -6.07 1.54
CA ALA A 266 -23.10 -6.17 2.48
C ALA A 266 -21.78 -6.55 1.80
N TYR A 267 -20.66 -6.12 2.37
CA TYR A 267 -19.31 -6.45 1.91
C TYR A 267 -18.43 -6.80 3.12
N ILE A 268 -17.76 -7.94 3.04
CA ILE A 268 -16.66 -8.30 3.94
C ILE A 268 -15.37 -7.80 3.30
N VAL A 269 -14.63 -6.94 3.99
CA VAL A 269 -13.46 -6.24 3.46
C VAL A 269 -12.20 -6.73 4.18
N ALA A 270 -11.37 -7.51 3.46
CA ALA A 270 -10.09 -8.03 3.93
C ALA A 270 -8.92 -7.17 3.41
N THR A 271 -8.84 -5.98 3.99
CA THR A 271 -7.69 -5.07 3.89
C THR A 271 -7.66 -4.19 5.15
N ASP A 272 -6.75 -3.21 5.20
CA ASP A 272 -6.70 -2.24 6.29
C ASP A 272 -8.03 -1.48 6.43
N ASN A 273 -8.52 -1.34 7.66
CA ASN A 273 -9.84 -0.81 7.97
C ASN A 273 -9.99 0.71 7.76
N GLY A 274 -8.90 1.46 7.57
CA GLY A 274 -8.95 2.90 7.27
C GLY A 274 -9.74 3.22 6.00
N ILE A 275 -9.75 2.30 5.01
CA ILE A 275 -10.53 2.47 3.77
C ILE A 275 -12.05 2.50 4.03
N LEU A 276 -12.51 1.91 5.14
CA LEU A 276 -13.93 1.85 5.43
C LEU A 276 -14.54 3.24 5.63
N HIS A 277 -13.76 4.21 6.11
CA HIS A 277 -14.21 5.60 6.17
C HIS A 277 -14.66 6.10 4.80
N ARG A 278 -13.80 5.95 3.79
CA ARG A 278 -14.11 6.39 2.43
C ARG A 278 -15.21 5.57 1.77
N MET A 279 -15.26 4.26 2.02
CA MET A 279 -16.34 3.41 1.53
C MET A 279 -17.70 3.82 2.09
N ARG A 280 -17.80 4.14 3.39
CA ARG A 280 -19.05 4.62 4.02
C ARG A 280 -19.52 5.94 3.41
N GLN A 281 -18.60 6.85 3.11
CA GLN A 281 -18.92 8.13 2.46
C GLN A 281 -19.47 7.97 1.05
N LEU A 282 -18.89 7.07 0.25
CA LEU A 282 -19.25 6.91 -1.17
C LEU A 282 -20.39 5.90 -1.41
N ALA A 283 -20.67 5.04 -0.44
CA ALA A 283 -21.76 4.07 -0.53
C ALA A 283 -22.63 4.06 0.73
N PRO A 284 -23.29 5.20 1.05
CA PRO A 284 -24.17 5.29 2.22
C PRO A 284 -25.32 4.28 2.07
N GLY A 285 -25.45 3.39 3.05
CA GLY A 285 -26.49 2.35 3.07
C GLY A 285 -26.01 0.92 2.77
N LYS A 286 -24.75 0.73 2.36
CA LYS A 286 -24.14 -0.61 2.27
C LYS A 286 -23.52 -1.00 3.61
N THR A 287 -23.73 -2.24 4.03
CA THR A 287 -23.11 -2.77 5.25
C THR A 287 -21.67 -3.17 4.96
N LEU A 288 -20.71 -2.61 5.71
CA LEU A 288 -19.30 -2.92 5.57
C LEU A 288 -18.82 -3.66 6.82
N ILE A 289 -18.22 -4.83 6.61
CA ILE A 289 -17.82 -5.76 7.65
C ILE A 289 -16.30 -5.95 7.53
N GLU A 290 -15.56 -5.70 8.60
CA GLU A 290 -14.12 -5.95 8.63
C GLU A 290 -13.86 -7.45 8.63
N ALA A 291 -12.96 -7.93 7.76
CA ALA A 291 -12.54 -9.32 7.81
C ALA A 291 -11.74 -9.60 9.08
N PRO A 292 -11.80 -10.83 9.63
CA PRO A 292 -11.16 -11.14 10.91
C PRO A 292 -9.66 -11.35 10.77
N THR A 293 -8.89 -10.78 11.69
CA THR A 293 -7.44 -11.04 11.86
C THR A 293 -7.19 -12.00 13.01
N ALA A 294 -6.00 -12.62 13.06
CA ALA A 294 -5.59 -13.42 14.21
C ALA A 294 -5.34 -12.53 15.42
N GLY A 295 -6.29 -12.50 16.35
CA GLY A 295 -6.13 -11.78 17.61
C GLY A 295 -5.59 -12.64 18.75
N ASN A 296 -4.97 -11.98 19.75
CA ASN A 296 -4.39 -12.59 20.96
C ASN A 296 -5.40 -13.15 21.97
N SER A 297 -6.68 -13.32 21.62
CA SER A 297 -7.70 -13.87 22.52
C SER A 297 -8.89 -14.49 21.77
N ALA A 298 -9.64 -15.35 22.46
CA ALA A 298 -10.88 -15.96 21.97
C ALA A 298 -12.03 -14.97 21.69
N THR A 299 -11.81 -13.65 21.89
CA THR A 299 -12.79 -12.58 21.69
C THR A 299 -12.33 -11.49 20.73
N CYS A 300 -11.10 -11.54 20.22
CA CYS A 300 -10.59 -10.53 19.32
C CYS A 300 -11.16 -10.73 17.91
N LYS A 301 -12.14 -9.90 17.53
CA LYS A 301 -12.75 -9.88 16.20
C LYS A 301 -12.29 -8.61 15.47
N SER A 302 -11.31 -8.80 14.58
CA SER A 302 -10.74 -7.84 13.62
C SER A 302 -9.97 -6.65 14.20
N CYS A 303 -8.68 -6.59 13.87
CA CYS A 303 -7.79 -5.44 14.12
C CYS A 303 -6.93 -5.15 12.89
N ALA A 304 -7.45 -5.33 11.67
CA ALA A 304 -6.71 -5.09 10.43
C ALA A 304 -6.41 -3.59 10.26
N HIS A 305 -5.44 -3.09 11.02
CA HIS A 305 -5.13 -1.68 11.16
C HIS A 305 -3.62 -1.49 11.19
N CYS A 306 -3.07 -0.81 10.18
CA CYS A 306 -1.65 -0.59 10.05
C CYS A 306 -1.19 0.43 11.11
N PRO A 307 -0.34 0.02 12.07
CA PRO A 307 0.06 0.89 13.16
C PRO A 307 0.85 2.11 12.66
N TRP A 308 1.58 2.00 11.54
CA TRP A 308 2.31 3.12 10.95
C TRP A 308 1.41 4.08 10.15
N MET A 309 0.34 3.60 9.53
CA MET A 309 -0.65 4.50 8.93
C MET A 309 -1.32 5.35 10.02
N ALA A 310 -1.60 4.74 11.17
CA ALA A 310 -2.20 5.37 12.35
C ALA A 310 -1.31 6.43 13.02
N MET A 311 -0.01 6.48 12.71
CA MET A 311 0.88 7.56 13.18
C MET A 311 0.57 8.91 12.54
N ASN A 312 -0.15 8.90 11.40
CA ASN A 312 -0.58 10.12 10.73
C ASN A 312 -1.85 10.66 11.39
N ALA A 313 -1.76 11.85 12.00
CA ALA A 313 -2.91 12.55 12.57
C ALA A 313 -2.87 14.06 12.27
N LEU A 314 -3.97 14.77 12.55
CA LEU A 314 -4.08 16.22 12.37
C LEU A 314 -2.95 16.99 13.08
N GLN A 315 -2.59 16.56 14.29
CA GLN A 315 -1.50 17.16 15.07
C GLN A 315 -0.17 17.10 14.32
N GLY A 316 0.12 15.99 13.63
CA GLY A 316 1.34 15.81 12.85
C GLY A 316 1.38 16.73 11.63
N VAL A 317 0.25 16.87 10.91
CA VAL A 317 0.14 17.82 9.79
C VAL A 317 0.40 19.26 10.26
N VAL A 318 -0.22 19.67 11.37
CA VAL A 318 0.00 21.00 11.94
C VAL A 318 1.45 21.19 12.36
N ALA A 319 2.04 20.22 13.09
CA ALA A 319 3.42 20.30 13.54
C ALA A 319 4.42 20.45 12.38
N CYS A 320 4.21 19.70 11.28
CA CYS A 320 5.05 19.79 10.08
C CYS A 320 4.98 21.17 9.42
N LEU A 321 3.77 21.74 9.31
CA LEU A 321 3.57 23.04 8.67
C LEU A 321 4.10 24.20 9.54
N GLU A 322 3.94 24.13 10.86
CA GLU A 322 4.37 25.21 11.77
C GLU A 322 5.87 25.20 12.03
N ASN A 323 6.43 24.02 12.29
CA ASN A 323 7.82 23.89 12.73
C ASN A 323 8.76 23.49 11.59
N GLY A 324 8.21 23.16 10.42
CA GLY A 324 8.97 22.71 9.27
C GLY A 324 9.65 21.34 9.47
N VAL A 325 9.15 20.51 10.38
CA VAL A 325 9.63 19.15 10.61
C VAL A 325 9.05 18.17 9.59
N GLY A 326 9.61 16.96 9.53
CA GLY A 326 9.06 15.88 8.71
C GLY A 326 9.44 15.95 7.23
N GLU A 327 10.48 16.68 6.86
CA GLU A 327 10.87 16.82 5.45
C GLU A 327 11.56 15.56 4.91
N ILE A 328 11.09 15.11 3.75
CA ILE A 328 11.66 13.98 3.02
C ILE A 328 12.77 14.47 2.11
N HIS A 329 13.94 13.87 2.30
CA HIS A 329 15.11 14.04 1.44
C HIS A 329 15.47 12.70 0.80
N VAL A 330 15.69 12.73 -0.51
CA VAL A 330 16.23 11.59 -1.28
C VAL A 330 17.45 12.12 -2.02
N GLU A 331 18.59 11.45 -1.87
CA GLU A 331 19.83 11.87 -2.51
C GLU A 331 19.71 11.80 -4.04
N GLU A 332 20.28 12.79 -4.74
CA GLU A 332 20.12 12.94 -6.19
C GLU A 332 20.50 11.70 -7.02
N PRO A 333 21.60 10.97 -6.70
CA PRO A 333 21.93 9.73 -7.42
C PRO A 333 20.85 8.66 -7.26
N ILE A 334 20.39 8.43 -6.02
CA ILE A 334 19.33 7.46 -5.70
C ILE A 334 18.03 7.88 -6.38
N ARG A 335 17.67 9.16 -6.30
CA ARG A 335 16.46 9.72 -6.90
C ARG A 335 16.42 9.48 -8.40
N THR A 336 17.52 9.79 -9.09
CA THR A 336 17.61 9.65 -10.56
C THR A 336 17.52 8.19 -10.99
N GLN A 337 18.17 7.29 -10.26
CA GLN A 337 18.11 5.85 -10.52
C GLN A 337 16.69 5.30 -10.28
N ALA A 338 16.06 5.68 -9.16
CA ALA A 338 14.71 5.25 -8.81
C ALA A 338 13.64 5.80 -9.76
N LEU A 339 13.84 7.00 -10.31
CA LEU A 339 12.92 7.60 -11.27
C LEU A 339 12.73 6.71 -12.51
N GLY A 340 13.79 6.04 -12.98
CA GLY A 340 13.73 5.21 -14.19
C GLY A 340 12.71 4.07 -14.11
N CYS A 341 12.62 3.37 -12.96
CA CYS A 341 11.67 2.27 -12.80
C CYS A 341 10.23 2.75 -12.61
N ILE A 342 10.04 3.93 -12.01
CA ILE A 342 8.75 4.60 -11.86
C ILE A 342 8.25 5.09 -13.22
N ASP A 343 9.07 5.84 -13.98
CA ASP A 343 8.68 6.37 -15.29
C ASP A 343 8.32 5.26 -16.26
N ARG A 344 9.08 4.16 -16.27
CA ARG A 344 8.78 2.99 -17.10
C ARG A 344 7.39 2.42 -16.81
N MET A 345 7.01 2.32 -15.53
CA MET A 345 5.67 1.91 -15.12
C MET A 345 4.61 2.94 -15.52
N LEU A 346 4.86 4.24 -15.28
CA LEU A 346 3.94 5.32 -15.64
C LEU A 346 3.64 5.32 -17.15
N ASP A 347 4.69 5.19 -17.96
CA ASP A 347 4.61 5.12 -19.43
C ASP A 347 3.86 3.88 -19.90
N PHE A 348 4.13 2.72 -19.31
CA PHE A 348 3.42 1.50 -19.63
C PHE A 348 1.92 1.65 -19.37
N VAL A 349 1.54 2.17 -18.21
CA VAL A 349 0.15 2.41 -17.83
C VAL A 349 -0.51 3.43 -18.76
N LYS A 350 0.20 4.50 -19.14
CA LYS A 350 -0.31 5.51 -20.07
C LYS A 350 -0.56 4.94 -21.47
N ARG A 351 0.32 4.06 -21.96
CA ARG A 351 0.19 3.39 -23.26
C ARG A 351 -0.85 2.27 -23.24
N ASN A 352 -1.14 1.72 -22.07
CA ASN A 352 -2.07 0.61 -21.87
C ASN A 352 -3.12 0.98 -20.82
N PRO A 353 -4.03 1.92 -21.08
CA PRO A 353 -5.00 2.36 -20.07
C PRO A 353 -5.94 1.23 -19.57
N THR A 354 -6.12 0.17 -20.37
CA THR A 354 -6.85 -1.04 -19.98
C THR A 354 -6.05 -1.99 -19.08
N ALA A 355 -4.74 -1.74 -18.89
CA ALA A 355 -3.85 -2.55 -18.05
C ALA A 355 -4.05 -2.30 -16.55
N ILE A 356 -4.61 -1.15 -16.16
CA ILE A 356 -5.13 -0.97 -14.82
C ILE A 356 -6.46 -1.72 -14.78
N GLN A 357 -6.45 -2.95 -14.25
CA GLN A 357 -7.64 -3.80 -14.25
C GLN A 357 -8.84 -3.05 -13.64
N LYS A 358 -9.98 -3.09 -14.31
CA LYS A 358 -11.27 -2.80 -13.65
C LYS A 358 -11.58 -3.97 -12.73
N PRO A 359 -12.09 -3.74 -11.51
CA PRO A 359 -12.50 -4.84 -10.63
C PRO A 359 -13.51 -5.71 -11.40
N GLY A 360 -13.13 -6.96 -11.65
CA GLY A 360 -14.01 -7.99 -12.16
C GLY A 360 -14.26 -9.01 -11.06
N LEU A 361 -15.42 -9.66 -11.08
CA LEU A 361 -15.63 -10.85 -10.26
C LEU A 361 -14.57 -11.89 -10.62
N VAL A 362 -13.95 -12.51 -9.62
CA VAL A 362 -12.97 -13.58 -9.85
C VAL A 362 -13.69 -14.75 -10.52
N PRO A 363 -13.39 -15.10 -11.78
CA PRO A 363 -14.03 -16.24 -12.42
C PRO A 363 -13.55 -17.52 -11.73
N ASN A 364 -14.50 -18.39 -11.34
CA ASN A 364 -14.27 -19.73 -10.72
C ASN A 364 -14.07 -19.79 -9.19
N VAL A 365 -14.56 -18.82 -8.42
CA VAL A 365 -14.64 -18.92 -6.95
C VAL A 365 -16.08 -18.69 -6.51
N GLY A 366 -16.95 -19.65 -6.84
CA GLY A 366 -18.39 -19.52 -6.61
C GLY A 366 -19.20 -20.60 -7.32
N ALA A 367 -18.82 -21.85 -7.09
CA ALA A 367 -19.69 -22.99 -7.35
C ALA A 367 -19.62 -23.93 -6.14
N ALA A 368 -20.53 -23.69 -5.21
CA ALA A 368 -21.16 -24.73 -4.41
C ALA A 368 -22.66 -24.50 -4.48
#